data_AF-A0A838VZ84-F1
#
_entry.id   AF-A0A838VZ84-F1
#
_cell.length_a   1.000
_cell.length_b   1.000
_cell.length_c   1.000
_cell.angle_alpha   90.00
_cell.angle_beta   90.00
_cell.angle_gamma   90.00
#
_symmetry.space_group_name_H-M   'P 1'
#
loop_
_entity.id
_entity.type
_entity.pdbx_description
1 polymer ?
#
loop_
_entity_poly.entity_id
_entity_poly.type
_entity_poly.pdbx_seq_one_letter_code
_entity_poly.pdbx_strand_id
1 'polypeptide(L)'
;MNIPMILNTNIANNYFTFTMLFLFLLASPSVSTYAQVIPHTGTVKIITEVINDEGGTKQPSDFSNCVDTSGANSNRVHCSSGNEQGNFVTSIPAPFKVSEDPSTPHTGYSVSYSEGCSGSISAGSTNTCTITYNDTYSPTIPNFNTGNGPATIFSLPQIFE
;
A
#
# COMPACT_ATOMS: atom_id res chain seq x y z
N MET A 1 -49.82 77.14 -23.92
CA MET A 1 -48.37 77.03 -24.18
C MET A 1 -47.78 76.24 -23.02
N ASN A 2 -47.49 74.96 -23.23
CA ASN A 2 -47.17 74.01 -22.17
C ASN A 2 -45.75 74.27 -21.64
N ILE A 3 -45.64 74.64 -20.36
CA ILE A 3 -44.37 74.69 -19.64
C ILE A 3 -44.22 73.35 -18.93
N PRO A 4 -43.19 72.53 -19.23
CA PRO A 4 -42.99 71.25 -18.58
C PRO A 4 -42.50 71.42 -17.14
N MET A 5 -43.00 70.52 -16.28
CA MET A 5 -42.71 70.39 -14.86
C MET A 5 -41.20 70.25 -14.58
N ILE A 6 -40.76 71.01 -13.57
CA ILE A 6 -39.49 70.85 -12.88
C ILE A 6 -39.60 69.60 -12.00
N LEU A 7 -38.93 68.51 -12.38
CA LEU A 7 -38.64 67.42 -11.44
C LEU A 7 -37.30 67.70 -10.78
N ASN A 8 -37.37 68.03 -9.49
CA ASN A 8 -36.24 68.35 -8.63
C ASN A 8 -35.25 67.17 -8.57
N THR A 9 -34.02 67.42 -9.03
CA THR A 9 -32.90 66.47 -9.16
C THR A 9 -32.28 66.05 -7.81
N ASN A 10 -32.81 66.48 -6.66
CA ASN A 10 -32.32 66.09 -5.34
C ASN A 10 -32.70 64.67 -4.87
N ILE A 11 -33.57 63.95 -5.59
CA ILE A 11 -33.99 62.58 -5.20
C ILE A 11 -33.12 61.50 -5.85
N ALA A 12 -32.44 61.79 -6.97
CA ALA A 12 -31.61 60.81 -7.69
C ALA A 12 -30.24 60.55 -7.03
N ASN A 13 -29.74 61.48 -6.20
CA ASN A 13 -28.39 61.42 -5.63
C ASN A 13 -28.25 60.53 -4.38
N ASN A 14 -29.35 60.09 -3.77
CA ASN A 14 -29.31 59.17 -2.61
C ASN A 14 -29.49 57.69 -2.98
N TYR A 15 -29.77 57.37 -4.24
CA TYR A 15 -29.84 55.98 -4.73
C TYR A 15 -28.55 55.51 -5.42
N PHE A 16 -27.68 56.43 -5.81
CA PHE A 16 -26.41 56.11 -6.48
C PHE A 16 -25.32 55.63 -5.49
N THR A 17 -25.35 56.13 -4.25
CA THR A 17 -24.38 55.74 -3.21
C THR A 17 -24.82 54.49 -2.42
N PHE A 18 -26.12 54.20 -2.33
CA PHE A 18 -26.64 53.05 -1.60
C PHE A 18 -26.52 51.72 -2.36
N THR A 19 -26.52 51.75 -3.70
CA THR A 19 -26.30 50.55 -4.53
C THR A 19 -24.83 50.14 -4.62
N MET A 20 -23.89 51.09 -4.49
CA MET A 20 -22.45 50.82 -4.42
C MET A 20 -21.98 50.29 -3.05
N LEU A 21 -22.75 50.49 -1.98
CA LEU A 21 -22.47 49.91 -0.66
C LEU A 21 -22.99 48.46 -0.52
N PHE A 22 -23.85 48.00 -1.43
CA PHE A 22 -24.34 46.62 -1.48
C PHE A 22 -23.65 45.73 -2.54
N LEU A 23 -22.78 46.30 -3.39
CA LEU A 23 -21.92 45.53 -4.30
C LEU A 23 -20.49 45.29 -3.78
N PHE A 24 -20.13 45.82 -2.61
CA PHE A 24 -18.84 45.57 -1.95
C PHE A 24 -18.91 44.58 -0.77
N LEU A 25 -19.94 43.73 -0.72
CA LEU A 25 -20.01 42.54 0.16
C LEU A 25 -19.83 41.21 -0.60
N LEU A 26 -19.49 41.25 -1.90
CA LEU A 26 -18.86 40.12 -2.59
C LEU A 26 -17.32 40.19 -2.49
N ALA A 27 -16.81 40.82 -1.45
CA ALA A 27 -15.53 40.42 -0.90
C ALA A 27 -15.72 39.03 -0.27
N SER A 28 -15.80 37.99 -1.11
CA SER A 28 -15.17 36.75 -0.71
C SER A 28 -13.67 37.00 -0.91
N PRO A 29 -12.87 37.21 0.16
CA PRO A 29 -11.49 36.77 0.03
C PRO A 29 -11.64 35.33 -0.43
N SER A 30 -11.07 35.01 -1.59
CA SER A 30 -10.83 33.64 -1.98
C SER A 30 -10.23 32.98 -0.75
N VAL A 31 -11.05 32.24 -0.01
CA VAL A 31 -10.54 31.25 0.91
C VAL A 31 -9.85 30.32 -0.06
N SER A 32 -8.56 30.59 -0.30
CA SER A 32 -7.64 29.55 -0.71
C SER A 32 -7.77 28.57 0.42
N THR A 33 -8.67 27.62 0.23
CA THR A 33 -8.64 26.37 0.95
C THR A 33 -7.29 25.81 0.54
N TYR A 34 -6.26 26.17 1.30
CA TYR A 34 -5.24 25.22 1.66
C TYR A 34 -6.01 24.12 2.37
N ALA A 35 -6.70 23.28 1.58
CA ALA A 35 -6.97 21.92 1.99
C ALA A 35 -5.55 21.41 2.19
N GLN A 36 -5.07 21.47 3.42
CA GLN A 36 -3.84 20.81 3.77
C GLN A 36 -4.11 19.37 3.34
N VAL A 37 -3.39 18.93 2.31
CA VAL A 37 -3.38 17.52 1.94
C VAL A 37 -2.72 16.86 3.14
N ILE A 38 -3.50 16.57 4.19
CA ILE A 38 -3.03 15.76 5.29
C ILE A 38 -2.79 14.42 4.61
N PRO A 39 -1.53 13.97 4.51
CA PRO A 39 -1.24 12.72 3.83
C PRO A 39 -2.01 11.63 4.57
N HIS A 40 -2.98 11.03 3.88
CA HIS A 40 -3.81 9.96 4.41
C HIS A 40 -2.95 8.72 4.49
N THR A 41 -2.18 8.65 5.57
CA THR A 41 -1.24 7.58 5.83
C THR A 41 -1.75 6.72 6.98
N GLY A 42 -1.49 5.44 6.86
CA GLY A 42 -1.80 4.45 7.87
C GLY A 42 -0.54 3.75 8.36
N THR A 43 -0.77 2.70 9.13
CA THR A 43 0.27 1.78 9.60
C THR A 43 -0.01 0.39 9.03
N VAL A 44 1.04 -0.32 8.61
CA VAL A 44 0.98 -1.74 8.28
C VAL A 44 1.73 -2.50 9.35
N LYS A 45 1.10 -3.50 9.96
CA LYS A 45 1.76 -4.52 10.76
C LYS A 45 2.04 -5.72 9.88
N ILE A 46 3.30 -6.00 9.58
CA ILE A 46 3.73 -7.15 8.77
C ILE A 46 4.10 -8.29 9.70
N ILE A 47 3.34 -9.38 9.68
CA ILE A 47 3.62 -10.62 10.39
C ILE A 47 4.20 -11.61 9.38
N THR A 48 5.32 -12.22 9.72
CA THR A 48 5.95 -13.26 8.90
C THR A 48 5.77 -14.59 9.57
N GLU A 49 5.08 -15.51 8.91
CA GLU A 49 4.93 -16.88 9.35
C GLU A 49 5.78 -17.79 8.47
N VAL A 50 6.39 -18.81 9.08
CA VAL A 50 7.17 -19.82 8.37
C VAL A 50 6.65 -21.19 8.74
N ILE A 51 6.36 -21.98 7.73
CA ILE A 51 5.97 -23.38 7.85
C ILE A 51 7.12 -24.21 7.26
N ASN A 52 7.52 -25.23 8.01
CA ASN A 52 8.66 -26.11 7.72
C ASN A 52 8.22 -27.58 7.89
N ASP A 53 7.22 -28.02 7.13
CA ASP A 53 6.65 -29.37 7.21
C ASP A 53 7.23 -30.35 6.18
N GLU A 54 8.03 -29.89 5.22
CA GLU A 54 8.76 -30.71 4.24
C GLU A 54 10.30 -30.71 4.42
N GLY A 55 10.77 -30.46 5.64
CA GLY A 55 12.19 -30.55 6.01
C GLY A 55 12.96 -29.22 5.92
N GLY A 56 12.25 -28.13 5.67
CA GLY A 56 12.75 -26.76 5.82
C GLY A 56 13.23 -26.47 7.24
N THR A 57 14.07 -25.45 7.38
CA THR A 57 14.64 -25.04 8.68
C THR A 57 14.72 -23.52 8.86
N LYS A 58 14.23 -22.75 7.88
CA LYS A 58 14.28 -21.29 7.93
C LYS A 58 13.41 -20.73 9.04
N GLN A 59 13.81 -19.60 9.57
CA GLN A 59 13.07 -18.81 10.54
C GLN A 59 12.52 -17.54 9.87
N PRO A 60 11.54 -16.85 10.47
CA PRO A 60 10.97 -15.62 9.90
C PRO A 60 12.03 -14.58 9.52
N SER A 61 13.09 -14.45 10.32
CA SER A 61 14.20 -13.52 10.08
C SER A 61 15.04 -13.84 8.85
N ASP A 62 14.97 -15.07 8.32
CA ASP A 62 15.66 -15.46 7.08
C ASP A 62 14.96 -14.93 5.83
N PHE A 63 13.74 -14.41 5.98
CA PHE A 63 12.94 -13.81 4.93
C PHE A 63 12.95 -12.29 5.05
N SER A 64 12.79 -11.58 3.94
CA SER A 64 12.65 -10.12 3.94
C SER A 64 11.39 -9.71 3.21
N ASN A 65 10.67 -8.75 3.79
CA ASN A 65 9.39 -8.25 3.30
C ASN A 65 9.47 -6.75 3.10
N CYS A 66 8.89 -6.29 2.00
CA CYS A 66 8.96 -4.92 1.57
C CYS A 66 7.57 -4.35 1.30
N VAL A 67 7.41 -3.09 1.68
CA VAL A 67 6.22 -2.29 1.40
C VAL A 67 6.54 -1.39 0.22
N ASP A 68 5.73 -1.49 -0.82
CA ASP A 68 5.76 -0.62 -1.99
C ASP A 68 4.48 0.24 -2.03
N THR A 69 4.59 1.46 -2.53
CA THR A 69 3.40 2.19 -3.02
C THR A 69 2.85 1.45 -4.23
N SER A 70 1.54 1.44 -4.44
CA SER A 70 0.95 0.81 -5.63
C SER A 70 0.37 1.85 -6.59
N GLY A 71 0.38 1.53 -7.89
CA GLY A 71 -0.04 2.42 -8.98
C GLY A 71 1.03 2.59 -10.05
N ALA A 72 0.84 3.58 -10.95
CA ALA A 72 1.72 3.82 -12.10
C ALA A 72 3.18 4.15 -11.71
N ASN A 73 3.38 4.69 -10.50
CA ASN A 73 4.69 5.04 -9.95
C ASN A 73 4.94 4.28 -8.64
N SER A 74 4.84 2.95 -8.72
CA SER A 74 5.16 2.06 -7.61
C SER A 74 6.62 2.24 -7.18
N ASN A 75 6.84 2.54 -5.91
CA ASN A 75 8.15 2.74 -5.31
C ASN A 75 8.25 2.01 -3.97
N ARG A 76 9.44 1.49 -3.70
CA ARG A 76 9.80 0.85 -2.43
C ARG A 76 9.85 1.88 -1.32
N VAL A 77 9.06 1.65 -0.28
CA VAL A 77 8.98 2.53 0.90
C VAL A 77 9.84 1.98 2.03
N HIS A 78 9.76 0.67 2.26
CA HIS A 78 10.42 0.02 3.39
C HIS A 78 10.71 -1.44 3.08
N CYS A 79 11.80 -1.98 3.62
CA CYS A 79 12.10 -3.40 3.68
C CYS A 79 12.62 -3.75 5.07
N SER A 80 12.23 -4.91 5.57
CA SER A 80 12.68 -5.43 6.86
C SER A 80 12.76 -6.94 6.83
N SER A 81 13.68 -7.50 7.60
CA SER A 81 13.69 -8.94 7.91
C SER A 81 12.37 -9.33 8.58
N GLY A 82 11.87 -10.51 8.26
CA GLY A 82 10.62 -11.04 8.78
C GLY A 82 10.63 -11.24 10.29
N ASN A 83 9.43 -11.21 10.87
CA ASN A 83 9.22 -11.28 12.31
C ASN A 83 7.83 -11.88 12.60
N GLU A 84 7.78 -12.95 13.39
CA GLU A 84 6.54 -13.61 13.83
C GLU A 84 5.67 -12.73 14.73
N GLN A 85 6.27 -11.85 15.55
CA GLN A 85 5.52 -10.89 16.37
C GLN A 85 5.06 -9.67 15.54
N GLY A 86 5.74 -9.45 14.42
CA GLY A 86 5.45 -8.49 13.37
C GLY A 86 6.22 -7.18 13.46
N ASN A 87 6.41 -6.56 12.29
CA ASN A 87 7.05 -5.26 12.11
C ASN A 87 6.01 -4.18 11.80
N PHE A 88 6.09 -3.03 12.48
CA PHE A 88 5.20 -1.90 12.22
C PHE A 88 5.86 -0.90 11.27
N VAL A 89 5.19 -0.61 10.16
CA VAL A 89 5.61 0.41 9.19
C VAL A 89 4.55 1.50 9.16
N THR A 90 4.91 2.69 9.64
CA THR A 90 4.00 3.84 9.74
C THR A 90 4.12 4.74 8.51
N SER A 91 3.22 5.71 8.40
CA SER A 91 3.24 6.72 7.34
C SER A 91 3.12 6.12 5.92
N ILE A 92 2.46 4.96 5.80
CA ILE A 92 2.25 4.28 4.51
C ILE A 92 1.12 4.95 3.75
N PRO A 93 1.36 5.46 2.52
CA PRO A 93 0.31 6.04 1.70
C PRO A 93 -0.60 4.94 1.13
N ALA A 94 -1.86 5.27 0.88
CA ALA A 94 -2.76 4.44 0.10
C ALA A 94 -2.69 4.79 -1.40
N PRO A 95 -2.76 3.81 -2.31
CA PRO A 95 -2.77 2.37 -2.05
C PRO A 95 -1.36 1.79 -1.88
N PHE A 96 -1.21 0.72 -1.12
CA PHE A 96 0.05 0.02 -0.87
C PHE A 96 -0.01 -1.45 -1.28
N LYS A 97 1.17 -2.08 -1.36
CA LYS A 97 1.34 -3.52 -1.49
C LYS A 97 2.54 -3.96 -0.64
N VAL A 98 2.40 -5.07 0.07
CA VAL A 98 3.52 -5.77 0.70
C VAL A 98 3.88 -6.97 -0.15
N SER A 99 5.16 -7.19 -0.37
CA SER A 99 5.69 -8.35 -1.09
C SER A 99 7.02 -8.79 -0.50
N GLU A 100 7.41 -10.03 -0.78
CA GLU A 100 8.76 -10.50 -0.49
C GLU A 100 9.82 -9.61 -1.16
N ASP A 101 11.01 -9.54 -0.56
CA ASP A 101 12.13 -8.83 -1.16
C ASP A 101 12.65 -9.62 -2.38
N PRO A 102 12.53 -9.07 -3.61
CA PRO A 102 13.00 -9.76 -4.81
C PRO A 102 14.52 -9.90 -4.88
N SER A 103 15.28 -9.18 -4.03
CA SER A 103 16.74 -9.29 -3.98
C SER A 103 17.22 -10.54 -3.24
N THR A 104 16.36 -11.17 -2.44
CA THR A 104 16.66 -12.38 -1.66
C THR A 104 15.67 -13.50 -1.99
N PRO A 105 15.68 -14.08 -3.20
CA PRO A 105 14.77 -15.19 -3.54
C PRO A 105 15.05 -16.41 -2.65
N HIS A 106 13.97 -17.01 -2.14
CA HIS A 106 14.05 -18.13 -1.20
C HIS A 106 13.72 -19.45 -1.90
N THR A 107 14.73 -20.06 -2.52
CA THR A 107 14.58 -21.38 -3.15
C THR A 107 14.08 -22.41 -2.15
N GLY A 108 13.06 -23.17 -2.55
CA GLY A 108 12.46 -24.21 -1.72
C GLY A 108 11.33 -23.71 -0.82
N TYR A 109 10.89 -22.45 -0.94
CA TYR A 109 9.71 -21.94 -0.24
C TYR A 109 8.72 -21.32 -1.24
N SER A 110 7.43 -21.50 -0.95
CA SER A 110 6.32 -20.79 -1.60
C SER A 110 5.82 -19.67 -0.69
N VAL A 111 5.33 -18.58 -1.29
CA VAL A 111 4.88 -17.40 -0.55
C VAL A 111 3.38 -17.16 -0.78
N SER A 112 2.67 -16.83 0.30
CA SER A 112 1.26 -16.41 0.24
C SER A 112 1.02 -15.17 1.10
N TYR A 113 -0.01 -14.40 0.75
CA TYR A 113 -0.30 -13.10 1.34
C TYR A 113 -1.75 -13.04 1.80
N SER A 114 -1.98 -12.59 3.03
CA SER A 114 -3.33 -12.25 3.52
C SER A 114 -3.92 -11.04 2.79
N GLU A 115 -5.24 -10.85 2.89
CA GLU A 115 -5.94 -9.71 2.27
C GLU A 115 -5.40 -8.35 2.73
N GLY A 116 -4.90 -8.24 3.96
CA GLY A 116 -4.34 -7.01 4.52
C GLY A 116 -2.98 -6.60 3.98
N CYS A 117 -2.39 -7.39 3.07
CA CYS A 117 -1.10 -7.09 2.44
C CYS A 117 -1.20 -6.13 1.24
N SER A 118 -2.38 -5.66 0.87
CA SER A 118 -2.53 -4.63 -0.17
C SER A 118 -3.79 -3.80 0.00
N GLY A 119 -3.90 -2.75 -0.79
CA GLY A 119 -5.10 -1.90 -0.85
C GLY A 119 -4.91 -0.58 -0.14
N SER A 120 -5.96 -0.08 0.50
CA SER A 120 -5.96 1.24 1.16
C SER A 120 -5.99 1.08 2.67
N ILE A 121 -5.35 2.02 3.37
CA ILE A 121 -5.39 2.11 4.83
C ILE A 121 -6.07 3.43 5.19
N SER A 122 -7.07 3.37 6.07
CA SER A 122 -7.68 4.57 6.61
C SER A 122 -6.66 5.36 7.45
N ALA A 123 -6.78 6.69 7.45
CA ALA A 123 -5.85 7.55 8.17
C ALA A 123 -5.76 7.15 9.66
N GLY A 124 -4.54 6.98 10.17
CA GLY A 124 -4.28 6.59 11.56
C GLY A 124 -4.67 5.15 11.94
N SER A 125 -5.20 4.37 11.00
CA SER A 125 -5.54 2.96 11.22
C SER A 125 -4.35 2.04 10.99
N THR A 126 -4.43 0.82 11.52
CA THR A 126 -3.43 -0.23 11.28
C THR A 126 -4.06 -1.39 10.52
N ASN A 127 -3.50 -1.73 9.36
CA ASN A 127 -3.81 -2.96 8.65
C ASN A 127 -2.79 -4.04 9.03
N THR A 128 -3.25 -5.26 9.27
CA THR A 128 -2.38 -6.41 9.52
C THR A 128 -2.20 -7.19 8.22
N CYS A 129 -0.95 -7.35 7.80
CA CYS A 129 -0.53 -8.18 6.68
C CYS A 129 0.22 -9.38 7.23
N THR A 130 -0.33 -10.57 7.09
CA THR A 130 0.39 -11.82 7.30
C THR A 130 0.94 -12.32 5.96
N ILE A 131 2.23 -12.65 5.95
CA ILE A 131 2.93 -13.28 4.83
C ILE A 131 3.42 -14.63 5.32
N THR A 132 3.03 -15.69 4.63
CA THR A 132 3.37 -17.06 5.00
C THR A 132 4.33 -17.63 3.97
N TYR A 133 5.49 -18.07 4.44
CA TYR A 133 6.47 -18.83 3.68
C TYR A 133 6.34 -20.31 4.05
N ASN A 134 5.82 -21.12 3.14
CA ASN A 134 5.74 -22.57 3.31
C ASN A 134 6.92 -23.20 2.59
N ASP A 135 7.66 -24.10 3.21
CA ASP A 135 8.60 -24.89 2.45
C ASP A 135 7.90 -25.69 1.35
N THR A 136 8.69 -26.16 0.42
CA THR A 136 8.23 -26.97 -0.68
C THR A 136 9.11 -28.18 -0.73
N TYR A 137 8.49 -29.34 -0.85
CA TYR A 137 9.22 -30.58 -0.98
C TYR A 137 10.21 -30.50 -2.15
N SER A 138 11.50 -30.57 -1.82
CA SER A 138 12.58 -30.70 -2.79
C SER A 138 13.14 -32.12 -2.69
N PRO A 139 12.83 -33.02 -3.64
CA PRO A 139 13.46 -34.32 -3.65
C PRO A 139 14.96 -34.12 -3.89
N THR A 140 15.78 -34.32 -2.87
CA THR A 140 17.22 -34.46 -3.06
C THR A 140 17.43 -35.68 -3.95
N ILE A 141 17.84 -35.48 -5.21
CA ILE A 141 18.33 -36.59 -6.03
C ILE A 141 19.52 -37.17 -5.25
N PRO A 142 19.47 -38.44 -4.80
CA PRO A 142 20.66 -39.07 -4.24
C PRO A 142 21.73 -39.00 -5.31
N ASN A 143 22.88 -38.39 -5.01
CA ASN A 143 24.01 -38.44 -5.91
C ASN A 143 24.45 -39.90 -6.01
N PHE A 144 23.94 -40.61 -7.01
CA PHE A 144 24.49 -41.88 -7.46
C PHE A 144 25.81 -41.53 -8.12
N ASN A 145 26.86 -41.38 -7.31
CA ASN A 145 28.23 -41.46 -7.80
C ASN A 145 28.31 -42.78 -8.57
N THR A 146 28.39 -42.72 -9.89
CA THR A 146 28.62 -43.86 -10.77
C THR A 146 30.05 -44.36 -10.58
N GLY A 147 30.35 -44.87 -9.38
CA GLY A 147 31.39 -45.86 -9.23
C GLY A 147 30.98 -47.05 -10.08
N ASN A 148 31.90 -47.54 -10.91
CA ASN A 148 31.73 -48.64 -11.86
C ASN A 148 31.26 -49.94 -11.18
N GLY A 149 30.00 -50.01 -10.78
CA GLY A 149 29.31 -51.17 -10.21
C GLY A 149 27.96 -51.35 -10.91
N PRO A 150 27.46 -52.59 -11.05
CA PRO A 150 26.26 -52.87 -11.84
C PRO A 150 25.05 -52.14 -11.24
N ALA A 151 24.38 -51.35 -12.07
CA ALA A 151 23.19 -50.60 -11.70
C ALA A 151 22.06 -51.55 -11.25
N THR A 152 21.85 -51.67 -9.94
CA THR A 152 20.61 -52.23 -9.41
C THR A 152 19.55 -51.15 -9.47
N ILE A 153 18.62 -51.31 -10.40
CA ILE A 153 17.46 -50.46 -10.62
C ILE A 153 16.62 -50.51 -9.34
N PHE A 154 16.69 -49.46 -8.50
CA PHE A 154 15.69 -49.27 -7.47
C PHE A 154 14.40 -48.82 -8.16
N SER A 155 13.46 -49.74 -8.34
CA SER A 155 12.11 -49.43 -8.78
C SER A 155 11.49 -48.41 -7.82
N LEU A 156 11.26 -47.19 -8.30
CA LEU A 156 10.34 -46.25 -7.66
C LEU A 156 8.94 -46.88 -7.62
N PRO A 157 8.23 -46.87 -6.47
CA PRO A 157 6.80 -47.12 -6.49
C PRO A 157 6.14 -45.91 -7.17
N GLN A 158 5.58 -46.13 -8.35
CA GLN A 158 4.66 -45.19 -8.97
C GLN A 158 3.42 -45.14 -8.06
N ILE A 159 3.20 -44.02 -7.37
CA ILE A 159 1.89 -43.75 -6.77
C ILE A 159 1.31 -42.56 -7.54
N PHE A 160 0.55 -42.91 -8.58
CA PHE A 160 -0.54 -42.08 -9.10
C PHE A 160 -1.77 -42.42 -8.28
N GLU A 161 -2.35 -41.45 -7.59
CA GLU A 161 -3.80 -41.24 -7.48
C GLU A 161 -4.08 -39.74 -7.51
#